data_AF-A0A4C1T8T7-F1
#
_entry.id   AF-A0A4C1T8T7-F1
#
_cell.length_a   1.000
_cell.length_b   1.000
_cell.length_c   1.000
_cell.angle_alpha   90.00
_cell.angle_beta   90.00
_cell.angle_gamma   90.00
#
_symmetry.space_group_name_H-M   'P 1'
#
loop_
_entity.id
_entity.type
_entity.pdbx_description
1 polymer ?
#
loop_
_entity_poly.entity_id
_entity_poly.type
_entity_poly.pdbx_seq_one_letter_code
_entity_poly.pdbx_strand_id
1 'polypeptide(L)'
;MTPLAGAVYSKNDLEEMFEELNAKLNINLTMPILIKRVLQSCQNGGHYLPYSDGSCAVASAVCATQNIKDAALRRSIINKTYKQYTAHGKVFEMEAFEIYTKYATGGVPVEFSAENLIKISDDVKKLAISAKKQALLTVARQKEQVQAEAAGSSRPKVESATQLQVLLQKLVSGTEQTRQAAITPQKGSSTVTPFVAVGQSLSGTYIHM
;
A
#
# COMPACT_ATOMS: atom_id res chain seq x y z
N MET A 1 21.39 -10.51 6.31
CA MET A 1 21.85 -9.34 7.09
C MET A 1 22.22 -9.83 8.48
N THR A 2 23.17 -9.20 9.16
CA THR A 2 23.36 -9.38 10.61
C THR A 2 22.13 -8.84 11.35
N PRO A 3 21.87 -9.24 12.61
CA PRO A 3 20.68 -8.80 13.34
C PRO A 3 20.57 -7.27 13.44
N LEU A 4 21.68 -6.58 13.74
CA LEU A 4 21.68 -5.11 13.81
C LEU A 4 21.53 -4.46 12.42
N ALA A 5 22.18 -4.99 11.37
CA ALA A 5 21.98 -4.47 10.01
C ALA A 5 20.51 -4.54 9.57
N GLY A 6 19.85 -5.67 9.82
CA GLY A 6 18.42 -5.84 9.51
C GLY A 6 17.46 -5.10 10.45
N ALA A 7 17.95 -4.56 11.57
CA ALA A 7 17.21 -3.70 12.49
C ALA A 7 17.49 -2.21 12.28
N VAL A 8 18.35 -1.85 11.31
CA VAL A 8 18.63 -0.48 10.88
C VAL A 8 18.12 -0.28 9.45
N TYR A 9 18.50 -1.17 8.53
CA TYR A 9 18.21 -1.09 7.10
C TYR A 9 17.21 -2.16 6.66
N SER A 10 16.18 -1.74 5.92
CA SER A 10 15.34 -2.65 5.15
C SER A 10 16.15 -3.33 4.04
N LYS A 11 15.76 -4.55 3.65
CA LYS A 11 16.37 -5.25 2.51
C LYS A 11 15.94 -4.68 1.16
N ASN A 12 14.72 -4.17 1.08
CA ASN A 12 14.10 -3.73 -0.18
C ASN A 12 14.75 -2.43 -0.66
N ASP A 13 15.10 -1.57 0.30
CA ASP A 13 15.63 -0.23 0.13
C ASP A 13 17.14 -0.22 -0.21
N LEU A 14 17.79 -1.40 -0.17
CA LEU A 14 19.22 -1.51 -0.49
C LEU A 14 19.54 -1.18 -1.95
N GLU A 15 18.56 -1.34 -2.85
CA GLU A 15 18.70 -1.05 -4.29
C GLU A 15 18.59 0.47 -4.57
N GLU A 16 17.60 1.16 -3.99
CA GLU A 16 17.51 2.64 -4.05
C GLU A 16 18.73 3.29 -3.37
N MET A 17 19.16 2.77 -2.21
CA MET A 17 20.37 3.23 -1.53
C MET A 17 21.63 3.00 -2.37
N PHE A 18 21.69 1.92 -3.13
CA PHE A 18 22.81 1.63 -4.03
C PHE A 18 22.91 2.62 -5.18
N GLU A 19 21.78 2.89 -5.85
CA GLU A 19 21.70 3.87 -6.93
C GLU A 19 22.05 5.28 -6.43
N GLU A 20 21.50 5.70 -5.28
CA GLU A 20 21.75 7.03 -4.72
C GLU A 20 23.21 7.22 -4.28
N LEU A 21 23.85 6.20 -3.68
CA LEU A 21 25.27 6.24 -3.31
C LEU A 21 26.17 6.36 -4.54
N ASN A 22 25.93 5.57 -5.59
CA ASN A 22 26.70 5.65 -6.83
C ASN A 22 26.49 6.99 -7.56
N ALA A 23 25.24 7.46 -7.64
CA ALA A 23 24.87 8.67 -8.38
C ALA A 23 25.39 9.97 -7.73
N LYS A 24 25.34 10.08 -6.39
CA LYS A 24 25.82 11.27 -5.66
C LYS A 24 27.34 11.28 -5.50
N LEU A 25 27.90 10.18 -5.00
CA LEU A 25 29.32 10.12 -4.62
C LEU A 25 30.26 9.80 -5.81
N ASN A 26 29.70 9.52 -7.00
CA ASN A 26 30.43 9.13 -8.21
C ASN A 26 31.39 7.94 -8.00
N ILE A 27 30.98 7.01 -7.13
CA ILE A 27 31.75 5.80 -6.79
C ILE A 27 31.35 4.61 -7.68
N ASN A 28 32.28 3.70 -7.90
CA ASN A 28 32.01 2.39 -8.51
C ASN A 28 31.70 1.34 -7.42
N LEU A 29 30.62 1.55 -6.66
CA LEU A 29 30.13 0.53 -5.74
C LEU A 29 29.43 -0.58 -6.54
N THR A 30 29.42 -1.81 -6.00
CA THR A 30 28.56 -2.90 -6.49
C THR A 30 27.68 -3.41 -5.36
N MET A 31 26.48 -3.92 -5.66
CA MET A 31 25.54 -4.43 -4.65
C MET A 31 26.15 -5.43 -3.65
N PRO A 32 26.99 -6.41 -4.05
CA PRO A 32 27.70 -7.28 -3.10
C PRO A 32 28.66 -6.54 -2.16
N ILE A 33 29.25 -5.42 -2.60
CA ILE A 33 30.11 -4.57 -1.76
C ILE A 33 29.28 -3.69 -0.84
N LEU A 34 28.14 -3.13 -1.29
CA LEU A 34 27.20 -2.41 -0.40
C LEU A 34 26.69 -3.33 0.72
N ILE A 35 26.25 -4.54 0.38
CA ILE A 35 25.78 -5.53 1.35
C ILE A 35 26.89 -5.85 2.36
N LYS A 36 28.13 -6.10 1.91
CA LYS A 36 29.30 -6.30 2.80
C LYS A 36 29.57 -5.07 3.67
N ARG A 37 29.49 -3.85 3.11
CA ARG A 37 29.70 -2.59 3.81
C ARG A 37 28.68 -2.40 4.94
N VAL A 38 27.39 -2.57 4.65
CA VAL A 38 26.32 -2.47 5.67
C VAL A 38 26.50 -3.54 6.75
N LEU A 39 26.73 -4.81 6.37
CA LEU A 39 26.99 -5.91 7.30
C LEU A 39 28.14 -5.61 8.27
N GLN A 40 29.27 -5.14 7.74
CA GLN A 40 30.50 -4.90 8.51
C GLN A 40 30.44 -3.59 9.31
N SER A 41 29.66 -2.60 8.87
CA SER A 41 29.48 -1.33 9.58
C SER A 41 28.52 -1.48 10.77
N CYS A 42 27.50 -2.34 10.63
CA CYS A 42 26.51 -2.65 11.66
C CYS A 42 26.96 -3.71 12.67
N GLN A 43 28.25 -3.78 13.04
CA GLN A 43 28.73 -4.72 14.05
C GLN A 43 29.84 -4.16 14.95
N ASN A 44 29.89 -4.68 16.18
CA ASN A 44 31.01 -4.44 17.10
C ASN A 44 32.33 -4.92 16.47
N GLY A 45 33.39 -4.13 16.64
CA GLY A 45 34.68 -4.38 15.98
C GLY A 45 34.69 -4.11 14.46
N GLY A 46 33.59 -3.63 13.87
CA GLY A 46 33.45 -3.42 12.43
C GLY A 46 34.52 -2.52 11.80
N HIS A 47 35.09 -1.59 12.56
CA HIS A 47 36.18 -0.71 12.12
C HIS A 47 37.44 -1.46 11.67
N TYR A 48 37.67 -2.70 12.14
CA TYR A 48 38.77 -3.56 11.70
C TYR A 48 38.54 -4.23 10.33
N LEU A 49 37.31 -4.23 9.82
CA LEU A 49 36.91 -5.05 8.67
C LEU A 49 37.08 -4.29 7.34
N PRO A 50 37.48 -4.95 6.24
CA PRO A 50 37.95 -4.26 5.03
C PRO A 50 36.88 -3.39 4.37
N TYR A 51 35.63 -3.85 4.29
CA TYR A 51 34.55 -3.15 3.59
C TYR A 51 33.73 -2.22 4.48
N SER A 52 34.00 -2.16 5.79
CA SER A 52 33.29 -1.28 6.71
C SER A 52 33.54 0.21 6.43
N ASP A 53 32.54 1.04 6.71
CA ASP A 53 32.46 2.44 6.31
C ASP A 53 32.09 3.33 7.51
N GLY A 54 32.77 4.47 7.66
CA GLY A 54 32.61 5.34 8.82
C GLY A 54 31.24 6.01 8.87
N SER A 55 30.74 6.46 7.72
CA SER A 55 29.43 7.12 7.61
C SER A 55 28.29 6.13 7.84
N CYS A 56 28.38 4.92 7.26
CA CYS A 56 27.40 3.85 7.47
C CYS A 56 27.33 3.43 8.94
N ALA A 57 28.48 3.25 9.60
CA ALA A 57 28.53 2.86 11.00
C ALA A 57 27.96 3.93 11.94
N VAL A 58 28.21 5.22 11.65
CA VAL A 58 27.69 6.33 12.46
C VAL A 58 26.18 6.52 12.24
N ALA A 59 25.68 6.44 10.99
CA ALA A 59 24.24 6.43 10.71
C ALA A 59 23.52 5.26 11.41
N SER A 60 24.13 4.06 11.36
CA SER A 60 23.65 2.89 12.08
C SER A 60 23.59 3.10 13.59
N ALA A 61 24.62 3.74 14.18
CA ALA A 61 24.65 4.06 15.60
C ALA A 61 23.61 5.11 15.99
N VAL A 62 23.32 6.10 15.14
CA VAL A 62 22.25 7.08 15.36
C VAL A 62 20.88 6.39 15.37
N CYS A 63 20.56 5.60 14.34
CA CYS A 63 19.29 4.85 14.27
C CYS A 63 19.12 3.87 15.44
N ALA A 64 20.13 3.02 15.69
CA ALA A 64 20.07 2.01 16.75
C ALA A 64 19.94 2.60 18.17
N THR A 65 20.28 3.88 18.37
CA THR A 65 20.19 4.56 19.66
C THR A 65 19.07 5.61 19.74
N GLN A 66 18.27 5.81 18.69
CA GLN A 66 17.25 6.87 18.63
C GLN A 66 16.25 6.83 19.80
N ASN A 67 15.86 5.61 20.23
CA ASN A 67 14.90 5.38 21.32
C ASN A 67 15.53 5.43 22.73
N ILE A 68 16.85 5.65 22.86
CA ILE A 68 17.50 5.78 24.17
C ILE A 68 17.19 7.16 24.75
N LYS A 69 16.41 7.19 25.84
CA LYS A 69 16.00 8.42 26.55
C LYS A 69 17.19 9.20 27.12
N ASP A 70 18.23 8.51 27.58
CA ASP A 70 19.47 9.12 28.05
C ASP A 70 20.28 9.70 26.88
N ALA A 71 20.25 11.03 26.75
CA ALA A 71 20.98 11.77 25.72
C ALA A 71 22.51 11.79 25.92
N ALA A 72 23.01 11.56 27.13
CA ALA A 72 24.45 11.45 27.41
C ALA A 72 24.98 10.07 26.99
N LEU A 73 24.27 8.98 27.33
CA LEU A 73 24.55 7.64 26.83
C LEU A 73 24.46 7.57 25.31
N ARG A 74 23.38 8.10 24.72
CA ARG A 74 23.20 8.15 23.25
C ARG A 74 24.37 8.84 22.55
N ARG A 75 24.75 10.03 23.02
CA ARG A 75 25.90 10.79 22.50
C ARG A 75 27.23 10.06 22.72
N SER A 76 27.41 9.40 23.86
CA SER A 76 28.58 8.57 24.18
C SER A 76 28.77 7.42 23.19
N ILE A 77 27.70 6.72 22.82
CA ILE A 77 27.74 5.63 21.84
C ILE A 77 28.13 6.17 20.46
N ILE A 78 27.41 7.18 19.95
CA ILE A 78 27.67 7.77 18.62
C ILE A 78 29.11 8.31 18.52
N ASN A 79 29.57 9.05 19.54
CA ASN A 79 30.93 9.58 19.60
C ASN A 79 32.00 8.48 19.66
N LYS A 80 31.73 7.34 20.32
CA LYS A 80 32.64 6.19 20.34
C LYS A 80 32.72 5.51 18.98
N THR A 81 31.59 5.30 18.29
CA THR A 81 31.58 4.74 16.94
C THR A 81 32.38 5.61 15.97
N TYR A 82 32.10 6.92 15.92
CA TYR A 82 32.84 7.87 15.07
C TYR A 82 34.36 7.81 15.33
N LYS A 83 34.77 7.87 16.61
CA LYS A 83 36.19 7.80 17.00
C LYS A 83 36.84 6.46 16.68
N GLN A 84 36.15 5.34 16.85
CA GLN A 84 36.68 4.01 16.53
C GLN A 84 36.95 3.84 15.04
N TYR A 85 36.02 4.29 14.19
CA TYR A 85 36.16 4.21 12.73
C TYR A 85 37.25 5.14 12.21
N THR A 86 37.23 6.42 12.60
CA THR A 86 38.25 7.40 12.19
C THR A 86 39.66 7.03 12.66
N ALA A 87 39.81 6.47 13.88
CA ALA A 87 41.11 5.99 14.38
C ALA A 87 41.69 4.79 13.59
N HIS A 88 40.87 4.09 12.79
CA HIS A 88 41.30 3.00 11.90
C HIS A 88 41.29 3.44 10.42
N GLY A 89 41.40 4.74 10.16
CA GLY A 89 41.47 5.30 8.80
C GLY A 89 40.18 5.19 7.99
N LYS A 90 39.04 4.85 8.62
CA LYS A 90 37.75 4.81 7.96
C LYS A 90 37.24 6.24 7.80
N VAL A 91 37.17 6.69 6.56
CA VAL A 91 36.66 8.03 6.19
C VAL A 91 35.22 8.18 6.69
N PHE A 92 34.91 9.38 7.17
CA PHE A 92 33.55 9.85 7.39
C PHE A 92 33.26 10.95 6.37
N GLU A 93 32.31 10.70 5.49
CA GLU A 93 31.85 11.56 4.41
C GLU A 93 30.40 11.97 4.69
N MET A 94 30.11 13.27 4.68
CA MET A 94 28.79 13.77 5.12
C MET A 94 27.67 13.36 4.16
N GLU A 95 27.90 13.46 2.86
CA GLU A 95 26.91 13.07 1.84
C GLU A 95 26.56 11.58 1.94
N ALA A 96 27.57 10.72 2.11
CA ALA A 96 27.35 9.30 2.40
C ALA A 96 26.55 9.10 3.69
N PHE A 97 26.86 9.85 4.76
CA PHE A 97 26.13 9.76 6.04
C PHE A 97 24.67 10.20 5.92
N GLU A 98 24.36 11.23 5.14
CA GLU A 98 22.98 11.66 4.87
C GLU A 98 22.20 10.56 4.12
N ILE A 99 22.80 9.97 3.08
CA ILE A 99 22.21 8.86 2.32
C ILE A 99 22.00 7.65 3.22
N TYR A 100 23.01 7.21 3.99
CA TYR A 100 22.85 6.11 4.95
C TYR A 100 21.83 6.43 6.06
N THR A 101 21.57 7.70 6.37
CA THR A 101 20.57 8.10 7.36
C THR A 101 19.15 8.06 6.78
N LYS A 102 18.95 8.44 5.50
CA LYS A 102 17.67 8.32 4.77
C LYS A 102 17.10 6.90 4.86
N TYR A 103 17.94 5.88 4.69
CA TYR A 103 17.53 4.47 4.70
C TYR A 103 17.72 3.75 6.05
N ALA A 104 18.20 4.44 7.09
CA ALA A 104 18.32 3.89 8.45
C ALA A 104 16.99 3.97 9.21
N THR A 105 15.95 3.42 8.61
CA THR A 105 14.53 3.49 9.02
C THR A 105 14.14 2.53 10.15
N GLY A 106 15.07 1.75 10.68
CA GLY A 106 14.79 0.73 11.71
C GLY A 106 14.41 -0.64 11.13
N GLY A 107 14.86 -0.96 9.91
CA GLY A 107 14.61 -2.25 9.24
C GLY A 107 13.30 -2.33 8.45
N VAL A 108 12.45 -1.30 8.51
CA VAL A 108 11.16 -1.21 7.80
C VAL A 108 11.34 -0.37 6.53
N PRO A 109 10.79 -0.73 5.35
CA PRO A 109 10.95 0.10 4.15
C PRO A 109 10.45 1.52 4.34
N VAL A 110 11.07 2.52 3.70
CA VAL A 110 10.69 3.95 3.79
C VAL A 110 9.18 4.17 3.55
N GLU A 111 8.59 3.47 2.58
CA GLU A 111 7.15 3.49 2.27
C GLU A 111 6.26 3.11 3.46
N PHE A 112 6.72 2.17 4.30
CA PHE A 112 6.01 1.62 5.45
C PHE A 112 6.51 2.17 6.80
N SER A 113 7.28 3.26 6.79
CA SER A 113 7.66 4.01 8.00
C SER A 113 6.42 4.44 8.80
N ALA A 114 6.57 4.59 10.12
CA ALA A 114 5.46 4.88 11.02
C ALA A 114 4.75 6.19 10.64
N GLU A 115 5.52 7.20 10.24
CA GLU A 115 5.07 8.51 9.77
C GLU A 115 4.21 8.39 8.52
N ASN A 116 4.63 7.59 7.54
CA ASN A 116 3.86 7.33 6.32
C ASN A 116 2.59 6.53 6.61
N LEU A 117 2.65 5.51 7.46
CA LEU A 117 1.48 4.72 7.87
C LEU A 117 0.44 5.55 8.63
N ILE A 118 0.88 6.46 9.52
CA ILE A 118 -0.01 7.41 10.22
C ILE A 118 -0.67 8.35 9.21
N LYS A 119 0.10 8.94 8.30
CA LYS A 119 -0.42 9.83 7.25
C LYS A 119 -1.46 9.14 6.37
N ILE A 120 -1.16 7.93 5.87
CA ILE A 120 -2.08 7.12 5.06
C ILE A 120 -3.37 6.82 5.85
N SER A 121 -3.24 6.44 7.14
CA SER A 121 -4.38 6.19 8.02
C SER A 121 -5.28 7.43 8.17
N ASP A 122 -4.70 8.61 8.36
CA ASP A 122 -5.46 9.85 8.53
C ASP A 122 -6.08 10.37 7.22
N ASP A 123 -5.41 10.19 6.08
CA ASP A 123 -5.98 10.55 4.78
C ASP A 123 -7.14 9.62 4.39
N VAL A 124 -7.07 8.32 4.70
CA VAL A 124 -8.20 7.38 4.58
C VAL A 124 -9.38 7.79 5.48
N LYS A 125 -9.14 8.21 6.73
CA LYS A 125 -10.20 8.75 7.62
C LYS A 125 -10.86 10.01 7.02
N LYS A 126 -10.08 10.96 6.50
CA LYS A 126 -10.59 12.19 5.86
C LYS A 126 -11.45 11.87 4.63
N LEU A 127 -11.03 10.93 3.80
CA LEU A 127 -11.79 10.48 2.63
C LEU A 127 -13.12 9.83 3.02
N ALA A 128 -13.11 8.93 4.02
CA ALA A 128 -14.34 8.29 4.51
C ALA A 128 -15.36 9.29 5.08
N ILE A 129 -14.89 10.29 5.85
CA ILE A 129 -15.74 11.39 6.37
C ILE A 129 -16.32 12.22 5.21
N SER A 130 -15.49 12.54 4.20
CA SER A 130 -15.90 13.33 3.04
C SER A 130 -16.94 12.61 2.18
N ALA A 131 -16.74 11.32 1.90
CA ALA A 131 -17.70 10.48 1.19
C ALA A 131 -19.04 10.38 1.95
N LYS A 132 -19.00 10.18 3.28
CA LYS A 132 -20.23 10.16 4.11
C LYS A 132 -20.96 11.51 4.09
N LYS A 133 -20.24 12.63 4.08
CA LYS A 133 -20.83 13.98 3.95
C LYS A 133 -21.48 14.19 2.57
N GLN A 134 -20.82 13.76 1.49
CA GLN A 134 -21.41 13.82 0.15
C GLN A 134 -22.66 12.95 0.01
N ALA A 135 -22.63 11.71 0.52
CA ALA A 135 -23.81 10.83 0.51
C ALA A 135 -25.01 11.44 1.24
N LEU A 136 -24.79 12.05 2.41
CA LEU A 136 -25.85 12.75 3.16
C LEU A 136 -26.41 13.95 2.39
N LEU A 137 -25.58 14.73 1.69
CA LEU A 137 -26.02 15.86 0.86
C LEU A 137 -26.82 15.39 -0.37
N THR A 138 -26.46 14.27 -0.99
CA THR A 138 -27.22 13.67 -2.09
C THR A 138 -28.59 13.19 -1.61
N VAL A 139 -28.66 12.50 -0.46
CA VAL A 139 -29.93 12.06 0.15
C VAL A 139 -30.81 13.25 0.56
N ALA A 140 -30.22 14.35 1.04
CA ALA A 140 -30.96 15.58 1.33
C ALA A 140 -31.62 16.16 0.07
N ARG A 141 -30.85 16.37 -1.00
CA ARG A 141 -31.36 16.87 -2.29
C ARG A 141 -32.45 15.97 -2.89
N GLN A 142 -32.29 14.65 -2.80
CA GLN A 142 -33.32 13.71 -3.27
C GLN A 142 -34.63 13.85 -2.49
N LYS A 143 -34.57 14.08 -1.17
CA LYS A 143 -35.77 14.35 -0.35
C LYS A 143 -36.43 15.69 -0.71
N GLU A 144 -35.65 16.73 -0.93
CA GLU A 144 -36.14 18.05 -1.36
C GLU A 144 -36.85 17.97 -2.72
N GLN A 145 -36.27 17.25 -3.69
CA GLN A 145 -36.87 17.03 -5.01
C GLN A 145 -38.20 16.26 -4.93
N VAL A 146 -38.24 15.14 -4.19
CA VAL A 146 -39.48 14.35 -4.00
C VAL A 146 -40.58 15.16 -3.29
N GLN A 147 -40.22 16.05 -2.36
CA GLN A 147 -41.19 16.95 -1.73
C GLN A 147 -41.71 18.04 -2.68
N ALA A 148 -40.85 18.57 -3.57
CA ALA A 148 -41.28 19.52 -4.60
C ALA A 148 -42.23 18.89 -5.62
N GLU A 149 -41.95 17.66 -6.08
CA GLU A 149 -42.85 16.91 -6.97
C GLU A 149 -44.19 16.58 -6.31
N ALA A 150 -44.18 16.18 -5.03
CA ALA A 150 -45.40 15.95 -4.26
C ALA A 150 -46.25 17.22 -4.09
N ALA A 151 -45.61 18.39 -3.88
CA ALA A 151 -46.30 19.68 -3.80
C ALA A 151 -46.85 20.17 -5.16
N GLY A 152 -46.23 19.76 -6.28
CA GLY A 152 -46.70 20.05 -7.64
C GLY A 152 -47.89 19.23 -8.12
N SER A 153 -48.29 18.17 -7.39
CA SER A 153 -49.31 17.21 -7.84
C SER A 153 -50.74 17.72 -7.64
N SER A 154 -51.19 18.59 -8.53
CA SER A 154 -52.56 19.13 -8.58
C SER A 154 -53.59 18.12 -9.10
N ARG A 155 -53.90 17.12 -8.26
CA ARG A 155 -55.14 16.31 -8.19
C ARG A 155 -55.96 16.25 -9.51
N PRO A 156 -55.86 15.17 -10.30
CA PRO A 156 -56.78 14.94 -11.42
C PRO A 156 -58.24 14.99 -10.97
N LYS A 157 -59.10 15.63 -11.77
CA LYS A 157 -60.56 15.61 -11.54
C LYS A 157 -61.11 14.18 -11.70
N VAL A 158 -62.17 13.90 -10.95
CA VAL A 158 -62.90 12.63 -11.05
C VAL A 158 -63.74 12.64 -12.34
N GLU A 159 -63.26 11.99 -13.39
CA GLU A 159 -64.00 11.86 -14.65
C GLU A 159 -64.60 10.46 -14.84
N SER A 160 -65.91 10.37 -14.61
CA SER A 160 -66.82 9.32 -15.07
C SER A 160 -66.53 7.86 -14.65
N ALA A 161 -67.16 7.42 -13.55
CA ALA A 161 -67.48 6.00 -13.35
C ALA A 161 -68.30 5.41 -14.52
N THR A 162 -68.99 6.26 -15.28
CA THR A 162 -69.79 5.95 -16.47
C THR A 162 -69.02 5.21 -17.57
N GLN A 163 -67.72 5.49 -17.77
CA GLN A 163 -66.94 4.84 -18.84
C GLN A 163 -66.67 3.35 -18.56
N LEU A 164 -66.44 2.97 -17.30
CA LEU A 164 -66.25 1.57 -16.91
C LEU A 164 -67.49 0.71 -17.17
N GLN A 165 -68.69 1.30 -17.00
CA GLN A 165 -69.95 0.58 -17.20
C GLN A 165 -70.24 0.29 -18.67
N VAL A 166 -69.85 1.21 -19.58
CA VAL A 166 -69.92 0.99 -21.04
C VAL A 166 -68.90 -0.06 -21.51
N LEU A 167 -67.73 -0.13 -20.88
CA LEU A 167 -66.69 -1.11 -21.24
C LEU A 167 -67.10 -2.55 -20.85
N LEU A 168 -67.67 -2.72 -19.65
CA LEU A 168 -68.21 -4.00 -19.18
C LEU A 168 -69.32 -4.54 -20.09
N GLN A 169 -70.20 -3.69 -20.60
CA GLN A 169 -71.29 -4.12 -21.48
C GLN A 169 -70.81 -4.64 -22.85
N LYS A 170 -69.64 -4.20 -23.33
CA LYS A 170 -69.03 -4.70 -24.58
C LYS A 170 -68.31 -6.04 -24.42
N LEU A 171 -67.87 -6.40 -23.20
CA LEU A 171 -67.15 -7.65 -22.94
C LEU A 171 -68.08 -8.86 -22.86
N VAL A 172 -69.36 -8.67 -22.57
CA VAL A 172 -70.36 -9.75 -22.41
C VAL A 172 -70.89 -10.28 -23.75
N SER A 173 -70.75 -9.52 -24.85
CA SER A 173 -71.30 -9.86 -26.18
C SER A 173 -70.25 -10.25 -27.23
N GLY A 174 -69.04 -10.63 -26.82
CA GLY A 174 -67.87 -10.80 -27.71
C GLY A 174 -67.35 -12.23 -27.88
N THR A 175 -67.99 -13.24 -27.28
CA THR A 175 -67.47 -14.62 -27.25
C THR A 175 -67.93 -15.46 -28.44
N GLU A 176 -67.27 -15.33 -29.59
CA GLU A 176 -66.97 -16.46 -30.49
C GLU A 176 -66.05 -16.05 -31.66
N GLN A 177 -64.80 -16.54 -31.68
CA GLN A 177 -64.14 -17.20 -32.83
C GLN A 177 -62.65 -17.54 -32.59
N THR A 178 -62.22 -18.69 -33.13
CA THR A 178 -60.86 -19.00 -33.67
C THR A 178 -59.62 -18.65 -32.82
N ARG A 179 -59.02 -19.58 -32.06
CA ARG A 179 -58.10 -20.70 -32.44
C ARG A 179 -56.68 -20.31 -32.93
N GLN A 180 -55.67 -21.03 -32.39
CA GLN A 180 -54.28 -21.23 -32.88
C GLN A 180 -53.35 -19.98 -32.81
N ALA A 181 -52.06 -20.02 -32.43
CA ALA A 181 -51.14 -21.04 -31.84
C ALA A 181 -50.31 -20.35 -30.70
N ALA A 182 -49.13 -20.72 -30.16
CA ALA A 182 -48.04 -21.70 -30.34
C ALA A 182 -47.39 -21.96 -28.92
N ILE A 183 -46.48 -22.89 -28.55
CA ILE A 183 -45.36 -23.64 -29.17
C ILE A 183 -44.10 -22.74 -29.39
N THR A 184 -42.93 -22.90 -28.73
CA THR A 184 -42.44 -23.78 -27.62
C THR A 184 -41.22 -23.14 -26.89
N PRO A 185 -40.84 -23.54 -25.64
CA PRO A 185 -39.82 -22.85 -24.82
C PRO A 185 -38.41 -23.50 -24.75
N GLN A 186 -37.41 -22.73 -24.29
CA GLN A 186 -36.14 -23.23 -23.70
C GLN A 186 -35.85 -22.45 -22.40
N LYS A 187 -35.48 -23.05 -21.25
CA LYS A 187 -34.30 -23.88 -20.87
C LYS A 187 -32.98 -23.11 -20.88
N GLY A 188 -32.20 -23.26 -19.79
CA GLY A 188 -30.86 -22.71 -19.63
C GLY A 188 -29.90 -23.65 -18.90
N SER A 189 -28.63 -23.26 -18.85
CA SER A 189 -27.49 -23.84 -18.09
C SER A 189 -26.46 -22.70 -17.95
N SER A 190 -25.78 -22.42 -16.84
CA SER A 190 -25.00 -23.25 -15.88
C SER A 190 -23.67 -23.78 -16.42
N THR A 191 -22.63 -23.66 -15.58
CA THR A 191 -21.23 -24.15 -15.67
C THR A 191 -20.28 -23.40 -16.62
N VAL A 192 -18.95 -23.35 -16.42
CA VAL A 192 -18.04 -23.37 -15.23
C VAL A 192 -16.68 -22.84 -15.75
N THR A 193 -15.87 -22.14 -14.95
CA THR A 193 -14.49 -21.77 -15.32
C THR A 193 -13.46 -22.86 -14.94
N PRO A 194 -12.53 -23.24 -15.82
CA PRO A 194 -11.41 -24.11 -15.46
C PRO A 194 -10.26 -23.32 -14.81
N PHE A 195 -9.76 -23.84 -13.69
CA PHE A 195 -8.57 -23.33 -12.99
C PHE A 195 -7.34 -24.11 -13.46
N VAL A 196 -6.32 -23.44 -14.01
CA VAL A 196 -5.11 -24.09 -14.51
C VAL A 196 -3.99 -23.99 -13.46
N ALA A 197 -3.65 -25.13 -12.86
CA ALA A 197 -2.44 -25.29 -12.06
C ALA A 197 -1.48 -26.23 -12.80
N VAL A 198 -0.22 -25.82 -12.92
CA VAL A 198 0.88 -26.67 -13.40
C VAL A 198 1.94 -26.70 -12.30
N GLY A 199 2.33 -27.91 -11.88
CA GLY A 199 3.20 -28.12 -10.73
C GLY A 199 4.68 -28.28 -11.09
N GLN A 200 5.51 -28.03 -10.08
CA GLN A 200 6.76 -28.72 -9.75
C GLN A 200 7.58 -29.40 -10.86
N SER A 201 8.85 -29.01 -10.94
CA SER A 201 9.94 -29.96 -11.21
C SER A 201 11.00 -29.80 -10.13
N LEU A 202 11.55 -30.92 -9.65
CA LEU A 202 12.59 -30.98 -8.63
C LEU A 202 13.81 -31.72 -9.18
N SER A 203 14.91 -30.99 -9.32
CA SER A 203 16.27 -31.53 -9.46
C SER A 203 17.26 -30.53 -8.87
N GLY A 204 18.45 -30.92 -8.42
CA GLY A 204 18.99 -32.28 -8.37
C GLY A 204 20.51 -32.21 -8.33
N THR A 205 21.04 -32.11 -7.11
CA THR A 205 22.44 -32.28 -6.67
C THR A 205 23.52 -32.42 -7.75
N TYR A 206 24.52 -31.52 -7.71
CA TYR A 206 25.90 -31.95 -7.93
C TYR A 206 26.87 -31.22 -6.99
N ILE A 207 27.77 -31.99 -6.39
CA ILE A 207 28.93 -31.53 -5.62
C ILE A 207 30.15 -31.99 -6.41
N HIS A 208 31.17 -31.13 -6.54
CA HIS A 208 32.53 -31.58 -6.84
C HIS A 208 33.55 -30.76 -6.05
N MET A 209 34.75 -31.34 -5.98
CA MET A 209 35.85 -31.05 -5.05
C MET A 209 36.53 -29.70 -5.32
#